data_AF-A0A382PVI6-F1
#
_entry.id   AF-A0A382PVI6-F1
#
_cell.length_a   1.000
_cell.length_b   1.000
_cell.length_c   1.000
_cell.angle_alpha   90.00
_cell.angle_beta   90.00
_cell.angle_gamma   90.00
#
_symmetry.space_group_name_H-M   'P 1'
#
loop_
_entity.id
_entity.type
_entity.pdbx_description
1 polymer ?
#
loop_
_entity_poly.entity_id
_entity_poly.type
_entity_poly.pdbx_seq_one_letter_code
_entity_poly.pdbx_strand_id
1 'polypeptide(L)' 'MANYLLKELFSEDKLTKCSSAILLIYPEEKMIDLIHHVGIVVHSADRALEFFRDIMGLEVTVDKVIEEQGVRGVLLAV' A
#
# COMPACT_ATOMS: atom_id res chain seq x y z
N MET A 1 15.55 -20.11 -12.90
CA MET A 1 14.92 -21.02 -13.90
C MET A 1 13.92 -20.29 -14.83
N ALA A 2 14.00 -18.95 -14.96
CA ALA A 2 13.18 -18.20 -15.92
C ALA A 2 13.88 -17.98 -17.28
N ASN A 3 15.22 -18.01 -17.32
CA ASN A 3 16.01 -17.79 -18.54
C ASN A 3 15.96 -18.92 -19.57
N TYR A 4 15.45 -20.12 -19.22
CA TYR A 4 15.37 -21.24 -20.16
C TYR A 4 14.06 -21.26 -20.98
N LEU A 5 12.95 -20.76 -20.42
CA LEU A 5 11.65 -20.77 -21.10
C LEU A 5 11.50 -19.71 -22.19
N LEU A 6 12.32 -18.67 -22.18
CA LEU A 6 12.25 -17.58 -23.18
C LEU A 6 12.90 -17.96 -24.52
N LYS A 7 13.84 -18.92 -24.56
CA LYS A 7 14.46 -19.37 -25.81
C LYS A 7 13.57 -20.30 -26.64
N GLU A 8 12.66 -21.03 -26.01
CA GLU A 8 11.76 -21.96 -26.72
C GLU A 8 10.55 -21.28 -27.36
N LEU A 9 10.16 -20.08 -26.90
CA LEU A 9 9.00 -19.37 -27.42
C LEU A 9 9.30 -18.47 -28.63
N PHE A 10 10.58 -18.17 -28.91
CA PHE A 10 10.96 -17.31 -30.04
C PHE A 10 12.18 -17.87 -30.76
N SER A 11 11.93 -18.59 -31.86
CA SER A 11 12.93 -18.79 -32.93
C SER A 11 13.42 -17.42 -33.40
N GLU A 12 14.75 -17.26 -33.50
CA GLU A 12 15.44 -16.00 -33.82
C GLU A 12 14.99 -15.36 -35.16
N ASP A 13 14.25 -16.07 -36.01
CA ASP A 13 13.79 -15.62 -37.32
C ASP A 13 12.51 -14.75 -37.32
N LYS A 14 11.82 -14.56 -36.18
CA LYS A 14 10.57 -13.77 -36.14
C LYS A 14 10.66 -12.39 -35.49
N LEU A 15 11.86 -11.97 -35.06
CA LEU A 15 12.05 -10.66 -34.40
C LEU A 15 12.29 -9.48 -35.36
N THR A 16 12.47 -9.72 -36.67
CA THR A 16 12.77 -8.66 -37.64
C THR A 16 11.56 -8.10 -38.39
N LYS A 17 10.31 -8.48 -38.03
CA LYS A 17 9.13 -8.10 -38.83
C LYS A 17 7.91 -7.57 -38.07
N CYS A 18 8.11 -7.05 -36.86
CA CYS A 18 7.06 -6.29 -36.17
C CYS A 18 7.60 -4.92 -35.75
N SER A 19 7.40 -3.92 -36.62
CA SER A 19 7.71 -2.51 -36.35
C SER A 19 6.80 -1.86 -35.29
N SER A 20 5.90 -2.62 -34.67
CA SER A 20 4.89 -2.13 -33.71
C SER A 20 4.49 -3.18 -32.67
N ALA A 21 5.44 -4.03 -32.22
CA ALA A 21 5.23 -4.81 -31.01
C ALA A 21 5.70 -3.98 -29.81
N ILE A 22 4.81 -3.16 -29.24
CA ILE A 22 5.03 -2.66 -27.88
C ILE A 22 4.94 -3.88 -26.96
N LEU A 23 6.10 -4.42 -26.61
CA LEU A 23 6.23 -5.39 -25.54
C LEU A 23 5.90 -4.64 -24.24
N LEU A 24 4.65 -4.70 -23.80
CA LEU A 24 4.25 -4.27 -22.47
C LEU A 24 4.86 -5.26 -21.47
N ILE A 25 6.11 -5.03 -21.12
CA ILE A 25 6.74 -5.62 -19.95
C ILE A 25 5.98 -5.05 -18.76
N TYR A 26 5.05 -5.80 -18.18
CA TYR A 26 4.47 -5.46 -16.88
C TYR A 26 5.60 -5.54 -15.85
N PRO A 27 6.05 -4.43 -15.24
CA PRO A 27 7.04 -4.53 -14.18
C PRO A 27 6.39 -5.26 -13.00
N GLU A 28 7.07 -6.27 -12.49
CA GLU A 28 6.66 -7.00 -11.28
C GLU A 28 6.97 -6.16 -10.02
N GLU A 29 6.58 -4.88 -10.02
CA GLU A 29 6.67 -4.03 -8.83
C GLU A 29 5.26 -3.66 -8.37
N LYS A 30 4.82 -4.30 -7.29
CA LYS A 30 3.64 -3.84 -6.56
C LYS A 30 3.96 -2.48 -5.95
N MET A 31 3.48 -1.41 -6.58
CA MET A 31 3.61 -0.03 -6.08
C MET A 31 2.87 0.21 -4.74
N ILE A 32 2.00 -0.70 -4.32
CA ILE A 32 1.28 -0.68 -3.04
C ILE A 32 1.36 -2.09 -2.44
N ASP A 33 1.83 -2.19 -1.20
CA ASP A 33 2.08 -3.44 -0.50
C ASP A 33 1.05 -3.72 0.61
N LEU A 34 0.77 -2.73 1.46
CA LEU A 34 0.01 -2.87 2.70
C LEU A 34 -0.86 -1.63 2.98
N ILE A 35 -1.97 -1.86 3.67
CA ILE A 35 -2.76 -0.78 4.29
C ILE A 35 -1.98 -0.27 5.52
N HIS A 36 -1.49 0.96 5.46
CA HIS A 36 -0.68 1.55 6.55
C HIS A 36 -1.51 1.89 7.81
N HIS A 37 -2.71 2.45 7.63
CA HIS A 37 -3.69 2.70 8.70
C HIS A 37 -5.07 2.95 8.08
N VAL A 38 -6.11 2.93 8.92
CA VAL A 38 -7.47 3.35 8.57
C VAL A 38 -7.81 4.61 9.35
N GLY A 39 -8.10 5.70 8.64
CA GLY A 39 -8.53 6.95 9.26
C GLY A 39 -10.03 6.92 9.61
N ILE A 40 -10.37 7.29 10.84
CA ILE A 40 -11.75 7.36 11.33
C ILE A 40 -11.98 8.76 11.91
N VAL A 41 -12.95 9.49 11.38
CA VAL A 41 -13.36 10.79 11.92
C VAL A 41 -14.36 10.55 13.05
N VAL A 42 -14.06 11.10 14.23
CA VAL A 42 -14.89 10.95 15.43
C VAL A 42 -15.27 12.33 15.98
N HIS A 43 -16.37 12.39 16.72
CA HIS A 43 -16.82 13.63 17.36
C HIS A 43 -15.88 14.07 18.50
N SER A 44 -15.31 13.11 19.25
CA SER A 44 -14.36 13.36 20.33
C SER A 44 -13.34 12.22 20.39
N ALA A 45 -12.05 12.56 20.31
CA ALA A 45 -10.96 11.58 20.41
C ALA A 45 -10.95 10.90 21.79
N ASP A 46 -11.18 11.67 22.86
CA ASP A 46 -11.16 11.12 24.23
C ASP A 46 -12.28 10.10 24.44
N ARG A 47 -13.49 10.38 23.92
CA ARG A 47 -14.60 9.41 23.93
C ARG A 47 -14.34 8.19 23.08
N ALA A 48 -13.65 8.34 21.95
CA ALA A 48 -13.27 7.19 21.12
C ALA A 48 -12.24 6.30 21.84
N LEU A 49 -11.30 6.89 22.59
CA LEU A 49 -10.29 6.13 23.34
C LEU A 49 -10.88 5.28 24.48
N GLU A 50 -11.98 5.71 25.10
CA GLU A 50 -12.72 4.87 26.06
C GLU A 50 -13.14 3.51 25.45
N PHE A 51 -13.36 3.46 24.12
CA PHE A 51 -13.65 2.21 23.43
C PHE A 51 -12.39 1.53 22.90
N PHE A 52 -11.60 2.23 22.09
CA PHE A 52 -10.48 1.62 21.37
C PHE A 52 -9.31 1.22 22.28
N ARG A 53 -8.98 2.05 23.27
CA ARG A 53 -7.91 1.75 24.23
C ARG A 53 -8.43 0.88 25.36
N ASP A 54 -9.53 1.29 26.01
CA ASP A 54 -9.93 0.67 27.28
C ASP A 54 -10.72 -0.63 27.10
N ILE A 55 -11.50 -0.76 26.02
CA ILE A 55 -12.29 -1.98 25.74
C ILE A 55 -11.56 -2.90 24.76
N MET A 56 -11.03 -2.37 23.66
CA MET A 56 -10.33 -3.18 22.65
C MET A 56 -8.84 -3.42 22.98
N GLY A 57 -8.27 -2.67 23.93
CA GLY A 57 -6.88 -2.85 24.35
C GLY A 57 -5.84 -2.31 23.38
N LEU A 58 -6.21 -1.43 22.44
CA LEU A 58 -5.26 -0.88 21.46
C LEU A 58 -4.32 0.13 22.10
N GLU A 59 -3.04 0.08 21.71
CA GLU A 59 -2.01 0.98 22.24
C GLU A 59 -2.05 2.33 21.54
N VAL A 60 -2.05 3.42 22.31
CA VAL A 60 -1.89 4.78 21.77
C VAL A 60 -0.41 5.05 21.53
N THR A 61 -0.02 5.12 20.25
CA THR A 61 1.38 5.36 19.85
C THR A 61 1.67 6.83 19.60
N VAL A 62 0.67 7.59 19.15
CA VAL A 62 0.77 9.03 18.90
C VAL A 62 -0.52 9.71 19.31
N ASP A 63 -0.44 10.84 19.99
CA ASP A 63 -1.57 11.73 20.26
C ASP A 63 -1.07 13.18 20.14
N LYS A 64 -1.48 13.88 19.09
CA LYS A 64 -1.07 15.27 18.86
C LYS A 64 -2.04 16.05 18.00
N VAL A 65 -2.01 17.37 18.18
CA VAL A 65 -2.61 18.31 17.23
C VAL A 65 -1.68 18.47 16.03
N ILE A 66 -2.23 18.32 14.83
CA ILE A 66 -1.56 18.54 13.56
C ILE A 66 -2.04 19.91 13.06
N GLU A 67 -1.34 20.96 13.46
CA GLU A 67 -1.75 22.37 13.26
C GLU A 67 -2.05 22.70 11.79
N GLU A 68 -1.22 22.21 10.85
CA GLU A 68 -1.41 22.42 9.40
C GLU A 68 -2.77 21.91 8.89
N GLN A 69 -3.29 20.86 9.53
CA GLN A 69 -4.53 20.21 9.18
C GLN A 69 -5.70 20.64 10.07
N GLY A 70 -5.45 21.37 11.16
CA GLY A 70 -6.46 21.77 12.13
C GLY A 70 -7.16 20.61 12.85
N VAL A 71 -6.50 19.44 12.96
CA VAL A 71 -7.07 18.23 13.57
C VAL A 71 -6.19 17.69 14.69
N ARG A 72 -6.81 17.04 15.70
CA ARG A 72 -6.10 16.16 16.64
C ARG A 72 -6.10 14.75 16.06
N GLY A 73 -4.91 14.21 15.79
CA GLY A 73 -4.72 12.84 15.35
C GLY A 73 -4.27 11.95 16.50
N VAL A 74 -4.95 10.82 16.67
CA VAL A 74 -4.55 9.78 17.63
C VAL A 74 -4.31 8.49 16.84
N LEU A 75 -3.09 7.95 16.92
CA LEU A 75 -2.68 6.75 16.22
C LEU A 75 -2.68 5.56 17.19
N LEU A 76 -3.30 4.47 16.75
CA LEU A 76 -3.45 3.25 17.52
C LEU A 76 -2.67 2.11 16.86
N ALA A 77 -1.97 1.31 17.66
CA ALA A 77 -1.29 0.10 17.22
C ALA A 77 -1.97 -1.16 17.80
N VAL A 78 -1.75 -2.28 17.11
CA VAL A 78 -2.26 -3.62 17.45
C VAL A 78 -1.11 -4.49 17.94
#